data_AF-A0AAT9RT69-F1
#
_entry.id   AF-A0AAT9RT69-F1
#
_cell.length_a   1.000
_cell.length_b   1.000
_cell.length_c   1.000
_cell.angle_alpha   90.00
_cell.angle_beta   90.00
_cell.angle_gamma   90.00
#
_symmetry.space_group_name_H-M   'P 1'
#
loop_
_entity.id
_entity.type
_entity.pdbx_description
1 polymer ?
#
loop_
_entity_poly.entity_id
_entity_poly.type
_entity_poly.pdbx_seq_one_letter_code
_entity_poly.pdbx_strand_id
1 'polypeptide(L)'
;MSREVTVEEVRDQLLASGIGVDFQDGRLTVLHDGSVAWIGPNLDVELEREYEPDELAVIEGLIGTWNGFVIDYRTIGVADAVVTAMCERWPCVVDDEDGFIGWGVDYLERRRDGGYVPHSTS
;
A
#
# COMPACT_ATOMS: atom_id res chain seq x y z
N MET A 1 19.15 1.64 -13.43
CA MET A 1 18.10 0.70 -13.86
C MET A 1 17.57 0.07 -12.60
N SER A 2 16.41 0.52 -12.13
CA SER A 2 15.74 -0.08 -10.97
C SER A 2 15.25 -1.46 -11.41
N ARG A 3 15.60 -2.51 -10.65
CA ARG A 3 15.13 -3.88 -10.91
C ARG A 3 13.61 -3.92 -10.69
N GLU A 4 12.89 -4.50 -11.63
CA GLU A 4 11.46 -4.78 -11.51
C GLU A 4 11.22 -5.74 -10.33
N VAL A 5 10.35 -5.35 -9.40
CA VAL A 5 9.97 -6.16 -8.23
C VAL A 5 8.74 -6.98 -8.59
N THR A 6 8.78 -8.29 -8.36
CA THR A 6 7.64 -9.16 -8.71
C THR A 6 6.66 -9.32 -7.54
N VAL A 7 5.41 -9.67 -7.86
CA VAL A 7 4.37 -9.90 -6.85
C VAL A 7 4.72 -11.07 -5.91
N GLU A 8 5.46 -12.06 -6.40
CA GLU A 8 5.98 -13.16 -5.59
C GLU A 8 7.05 -12.70 -4.59
N GLU A 9 7.92 -11.77 -4.98
CA GLU A 9 8.92 -11.20 -4.07
C GLU A 9 8.23 -10.45 -2.92
N VAL A 10 7.17 -9.70 -3.23
CA VAL A 10 6.34 -9.00 -2.24
C VAL A 10 5.65 -10.01 -1.30
N ARG A 11 5.00 -11.03 -1.86
CA ARG A 11 4.34 -12.09 -1.07
C ARG A 11 5.33 -12.73 -0.09
N ASP A 12 6.49 -13.14 -0.57
CA ASP A 12 7.48 -13.85 0.23
C ASP A 12 8.05 -12.96 1.35
N GLN A 13 8.18 -11.65 1.13
CA GLN A 13 8.56 -10.68 2.16
C GLN A 13 7.49 -10.52 3.25
N LEU A 14 6.21 -10.44 2.85
CA LEU A 14 5.10 -10.32 3.80
C LEU A 14 4.98 -11.60 4.65
N LEU A 15 5.07 -12.77 4.03
CA LEU A 15 5.09 -14.06 4.73
C LEU A 15 6.29 -14.16 5.69
N ALA A 16 7.48 -13.71 5.28
CA ALA A 16 8.67 -13.68 6.15
C ALA A 16 8.50 -12.74 7.36
N SER A 17 7.64 -11.73 7.23
CA SER A 17 7.28 -10.80 8.31
C SER A 17 6.13 -11.31 9.20
N GLY A 18 5.65 -12.53 8.97
CA GLY A 18 4.55 -13.14 9.72
C GLY A 18 3.16 -12.63 9.31
N ILE A 19 3.06 -11.95 8.17
CA ILE A 19 1.82 -11.38 7.65
C ILE A 19 1.15 -12.41 6.75
N GLY A 20 -0.12 -12.73 7.02
CA GLY A 20 -0.90 -13.66 6.22
C GLY A 20 -1.25 -13.05 4.87
N VAL A 21 -0.88 -13.73 3.79
CA VAL A 21 -1.12 -13.27 2.42
C VAL A 21 -1.80 -14.36 1.61
N ASP A 22 -2.82 -13.96 0.85
CA ASP A 22 -3.45 -14.77 -0.18
C ASP A 22 -3.28 -14.07 -1.55
N PHE A 23 -3.24 -14.84 -2.63
CA PHE A 23 -3.16 -14.30 -3.99
C PHE A 23 -4.45 -14.60 -4.72
N GLN A 24 -5.22 -13.57 -5.04
CA GLN A 24 -6.50 -13.67 -5.72
C GLN A 24 -6.57 -12.61 -6.81
N ASP A 25 -7.07 -12.98 -7.98
CA ASP A 25 -7.37 -12.06 -9.09
C ASP A 25 -6.21 -11.14 -9.51
N GLY A 26 -4.97 -11.65 -9.46
CA GLY A 26 -3.77 -10.89 -9.89
C GLY A 26 -3.23 -9.91 -8.84
N ARG A 27 -3.79 -9.90 -7.63
CA ARG A 27 -3.36 -9.06 -6.50
C ARG A 27 -3.11 -9.89 -5.24
N LEU A 28 -2.37 -9.32 -4.29
CA LEU A 28 -2.21 -9.91 -2.96
C LEU A 28 -3.27 -9.34 -2.03
N THR A 29 -4.01 -10.22 -1.37
CA THR A 29 -4.89 -9.88 -0.26
C THR A 29 -4.17 -10.20 1.03
N VAL A 30 -4.06 -9.21 1.91
CA VAL A 30 -3.36 -9.32 3.17
C VAL A 30 -4.34 -9.34 4.32
N LEU A 31 -4.16 -10.29 5.24
CA LEU A 31 -4.92 -10.43 6.47
C LEU A 31 -3.97 -10.31 7.66
N HIS A 32 -4.15 -9.27 8.46
CA HIS A 32 -3.39 -9.06 9.69
C HIS A 32 -4.32 -8.51 10.78
N ASP A 33 -4.28 -9.09 11.98
CA ASP A 33 -5.08 -8.66 13.14
C ASP A 33 -6.57 -8.36 12.84
N GLY A 34 -7.20 -9.19 12.01
CA GLY A 34 -8.64 -9.10 11.66
C GLY A 34 -9.00 -8.01 10.64
N SER A 35 -7.99 -7.39 10.03
CA SER A 35 -8.10 -6.29 9.08
C SER A 35 -7.60 -6.75 7.69
N VAL A 36 -7.99 -6.04 6.61
CA VAL A 36 -7.68 -6.42 5.20
C VAL A 36 -6.96 -5.29 4.47
N ALA A 37 -5.92 -5.63 3.69
CA ALA A 37 -5.29 -4.74 2.70
C ALA A 37 -5.08 -5.46 1.37
N TRP A 38 -4.99 -4.70 0.28
CA TRP A 38 -4.72 -5.20 -1.06
C TRP A 38 -3.45 -4.59 -1.63
N ILE A 39 -2.66 -5.42 -2.32
CA ILE A 39 -1.41 -5.00 -2.94
C ILE A 39 -1.43 -5.38 -4.42
N GLY A 40 -1.36 -4.36 -5.28
CA GLY A 40 -1.42 -4.50 -6.74
C GLY A 40 -0.11 -4.03 -7.41
N PRO A 41 0.40 -4.76 -8.42
CA PRO A 41 1.59 -4.38 -9.18
C PRO A 41 1.36 -3.22 -10.17
N ASN A 42 0.10 -2.81 -10.39
CA ASN A 42 -0.28 -1.74 -11.30
C ASN A 42 -1.68 -1.18 -10.95
N LEU A 43 -1.99 0.03 -11.41
CA LEU A 43 -3.30 0.69 -11.31
C LEU A 43 -4.38 0.08 -12.23
N ASP A 44 -3.97 -0.72 -13.23
CA ASP A 44 -4.88 -1.38 -14.17
C ASP A 44 -5.71 -2.53 -13.54
N VAL A 45 -5.40 -2.90 -12.29
CA VAL A 45 -6.21 -3.87 -11.55
C VAL A 45 -7.36 -3.09 -10.91
N GLU A 46 -8.59 -3.61 -10.97
CA GLU A 46 -9.76 -3.00 -10.31
C GLU A 46 -9.50 -2.85 -8.80
N LEU A 47 -8.97 -1.69 -8.41
CA LEU A 47 -8.97 -1.21 -7.04
C LEU A 47 -10.44 -0.93 -6.67
N GLU A 48 -10.83 -1.14 -5.42
CA GLU A 48 -12.26 -1.08 -5.04
C GLU A 48 -12.87 0.32 -5.16
N ARG A 49 -12.05 1.34 -5.41
CA ARG A 49 -12.42 2.75 -5.55
C ARG A 49 -12.07 3.27 -6.94
N GLU A 50 -13.00 4.05 -7.49
CA GLU A 50 -12.73 4.93 -8.63
C GLU A 50 -11.93 6.15 -8.13
N TYR A 51 -10.71 6.32 -8.62
CA TYR A 51 -9.86 7.46 -8.29
C TYR A 51 -10.31 8.71 -9.07
N GLU A 52 -10.30 9.86 -8.40
CA GLU A 52 -10.41 11.12 -9.11
C GLU A 52 -9.18 11.31 -10.04
N PRO A 53 -9.30 12.03 -11.16
CA PRO A 53 -8.21 12.14 -12.14
C PRO A 53 -6.90 12.74 -11.58
N ASP A 54 -6.99 13.60 -10.57
CA ASP A 54 -5.84 14.19 -9.89
C ASP A 54 -5.16 13.20 -8.94
N GLU A 55 -5.93 12.39 -8.21
CA GLU A 55 -5.42 11.29 -7.39
C GLU A 55 -4.68 10.26 -8.26
N LEU A 56 -5.28 9.89 -9.40
CA LEU A 56 -4.67 8.97 -10.36
C LEU A 56 -3.33 9.51 -10.89
N ALA A 57 -3.27 10.78 -11.27
CA ALA A 57 -2.04 11.40 -11.78
C ALA A 57 -0.91 11.43 -10.74
N VAL A 58 -1.23 11.60 -9.45
CA VAL A 58 -0.24 11.51 -8.36
C VAL A 58 0.27 10.08 -8.24
N ILE A 59 -0.63 9.09 -8.20
CA ILE A 59 -0.25 7.68 -8.06
C ILE A 59 0.59 7.22 -9.26
N GLU A 60 0.17 7.53 -10.48
CA GLU A 60 0.90 7.24 -11.72
C GLU A 60 2.30 7.88 -11.72
N GLY A 61 2.43 9.13 -11.26
CA GLY A 61 3.72 9.80 -11.13
C GLY A 61 4.67 9.12 -10.14
N LEU A 62 4.13 8.62 -9.03
CA LEU A 62 4.89 7.90 -8.00
C LEU A 62 5.30 6.49 -8.45
N ILE A 63 4.35 5.71 -9.00
CA ILE A 63 4.59 4.33 -9.48
C ILE A 63 5.44 4.33 -10.74
N GLY A 64 5.12 5.17 -11.73
CA GLY A 64 5.78 5.21 -13.04
C GLY A 64 7.25 5.62 -12.95
N THR A 65 7.65 6.25 -11.85
CA THR A 65 9.07 6.56 -11.57
C THR A 65 9.87 5.31 -11.15
N TRP A 66 9.20 4.24 -10.69
CA TRP A 66 9.87 3.14 -9.99
C TRP A 66 9.39 1.70 -10.32
N ASN A 67 8.30 1.49 -11.07
CA ASN A 67 7.65 0.18 -11.25
C ASN A 67 7.33 -0.47 -9.89
N GLY A 68 6.39 0.14 -9.17
CA GLY A 68 6.07 -0.18 -7.78
C GLY A 68 4.69 -0.80 -7.53
N PHE A 69 4.39 -1.03 -6.25
CA PHE A 69 3.10 -1.54 -5.78
C PHE A 69 2.31 -0.46 -5.05
N VAL A 70 0.98 -0.49 -5.22
CA VAL A 70 0.03 0.27 -4.40
C VAL A 70 -0.43 -0.61 -3.26
N ILE A 71 -0.48 -0.06 -2.06
CA ILE A 71 -1.12 -0.67 -0.89
C ILE A 71 -2.41 0.12 -0.62
N ASP A 72 -3.56 -0.51 -0.87
CA ASP A 72 -4.90 0.00 -0.56
C ASP A 72 -5.42 -0.75 0.68
N TYR A 73 -5.93 -0.04 1.69
CA TYR A 73 -6.44 -0.65 2.90
C TYR A 73 -7.60 0.12 3.54
N ARG A 74 -8.47 -0.62 4.24
CA ARG A 74 -9.70 -0.10 4.90
C ARG A 74 -9.61 -0.05 6.43
N THR A 75 -8.46 -0.45 6.96
CA THR A 75 -8.21 -0.56 8.40
C THR A 75 -6.73 -0.35 8.71
N ILE A 76 -6.43 0.72 9.44
CA ILE A 76 -5.09 1.26 9.73
C ILE A 76 -4.11 0.22 10.33
N GLY A 77 -4.60 -0.76 11.09
CA GLY A 77 -3.75 -1.75 11.76
C GLY A 77 -2.96 -2.67 10.81
N VAL A 78 -3.53 -3.02 9.65
CA VAL A 78 -2.82 -3.82 8.63
C VAL A 78 -1.83 -2.96 7.87
N ALA A 79 -2.19 -1.70 7.63
CA ALA A 79 -1.38 -0.79 6.85
C ALA A 79 0.00 -0.60 7.45
N ASP A 80 0.10 -0.31 8.75
CA ASP A 80 1.40 -0.05 9.37
C ASP A 80 2.34 -1.26 9.26
N ALA A 81 1.82 -2.48 9.48
CA ALA A 81 2.60 -3.72 9.39
C ALA A 81 3.02 -4.03 7.94
N VAL A 82 2.09 -3.89 6.99
CA VAL A 82 2.33 -4.15 5.56
C VAL A 82 3.28 -3.12 4.97
N VAL A 83 3.03 -1.83 5.24
CA VAL A 83 3.86 -0.72 4.77
C VAL A 83 5.26 -0.84 5.39
N THR A 84 5.38 -1.20 6.66
CA THR A 84 6.70 -1.45 7.28
C THR A 84 7.43 -2.59 6.58
N ALA A 85 6.79 -3.75 6.42
CA ALA A 85 7.41 -4.93 5.79
C ALA A 85 7.82 -4.67 4.33
N MET A 86 7.04 -3.88 3.60
CA MET A 86 7.34 -3.47 2.23
C MET A 86 8.48 -2.47 2.17
N CYS A 87 8.36 -1.37 2.93
CA CYS A 87 9.30 -0.27 2.93
C CYS A 87 10.67 -0.62 3.56
N GLU A 88 10.81 -1.77 4.23
CA GLU A 88 12.12 -2.37 4.58
C GLU A 88 12.98 -2.75 3.36
N ARG A 89 12.35 -3.15 2.25
CA ARG A 89 13.07 -3.66 1.06
C ARG A 89 12.91 -2.78 -0.16
N TRP A 90 11.77 -2.12 -0.30
CA TRP A 90 11.39 -1.42 -1.52
C TRP A 90 10.62 -0.14 -1.17
N PRO A 91 10.84 0.96 -1.90
CA PRO A 91 9.90 2.08 -1.86
C PRO A 91 8.46 1.58 -2.01
N CYS A 92 7.49 2.22 -1.36
CA CYS A 92 6.11 1.78 -1.44
C CYS A 92 5.20 3.02 -1.49
N VAL A 93 4.08 2.95 -2.23
CA VAL A 93 3.06 4.02 -2.27
C VAL A 93 1.86 3.55 -1.46
N VAL A 94 1.36 4.43 -0.62
CA VAL A 94 0.24 4.17 0.28
C VAL A 94 -0.90 5.08 -0.11
N ASP A 95 -2.06 4.48 -0.27
CA ASP A 95 -3.37 5.14 -0.33
C ASP A 95 -4.12 4.72 0.93
N ASP A 96 -4.43 5.68 1.81
CA ASP A 96 -5.20 5.42 3.02
C ASP A 96 -6.64 5.92 2.92
N GLU A 97 -7.52 5.29 3.72
CA GLU A 97 -8.95 5.62 3.77
C GLU A 97 -9.24 7.06 4.21
N ASP A 98 -8.24 7.76 4.75
CA ASP A 98 -8.35 9.12 5.23
C ASP A 98 -7.79 10.17 4.25
N GLY A 99 -7.47 9.76 3.02
CA GLY A 99 -7.09 10.65 1.91
C GLY A 99 -5.60 10.95 1.80
N PHE A 100 -4.73 10.18 2.45
CA PHE A 100 -3.30 10.22 2.17
C PHE A 100 -2.97 9.41 0.91
N ILE A 101 -2.31 10.07 -0.04
CA ILE A 101 -1.63 9.41 -1.16
C ILE A 101 -0.17 9.87 -1.16
N GLY A 102 0.77 8.94 -0.97
CA GLY A 102 2.19 9.29 -0.94
C GLY A 102 3.13 8.14 -0.62
N TRP A 103 4.39 8.45 -0.35
CA TRP A 103 5.40 7.44 -0.02
C TRP A 103 5.14 6.79 1.34
N GLY A 104 5.33 5.47 1.42
CA GLY A 104 5.15 4.72 2.65
C GLY A 104 6.08 5.14 3.78
N VAL A 105 7.26 5.70 3.47
CA VAL A 105 8.13 6.30 4.50
C VAL A 105 7.49 7.52 5.14
N ASP A 106 6.87 8.40 4.35
CA ASP A 106 6.16 9.59 4.83
C ASP A 106 4.92 9.20 5.65
N TYR A 107 4.22 8.14 5.20
CA TYR A 107 3.11 7.53 5.93
C TYR A 107 3.56 7.06 7.32
N LEU A 108 4.63 6.27 7.41
CA LEU A 108 5.13 5.73 8.68
C LEU A 108 5.64 6.83 9.63
N GLU A 109 6.25 7.88 9.09
CA GLU A 109 6.67 9.06 9.88
C GLU A 109 5.47 9.78 10.50
N ARG A 110 4.41 10.03 9.70
CA ARG A 110 3.16 10.65 10.19
C ARG A 110 2.49 9.85 11.30
N ARG A 111 2.54 8.52 11.22
CA ARG A 111 1.98 7.61 12.23
C ARG A 111 2.79 7.59 13.53
N ARG A 112 4.12 7.67 13.45
CA ARG A 112 5.01 7.70 14.63
C ARG A 112 4.86 8.96 15.49
N ASP A 113 4.60 10.10 14.86
CA ASP A 113 4.49 11.39 15.57
C ASP A 113 3.14 11.60 16.29
N GLY A 114 2.19 10.64 16.18
CA GLY A 114 0.91 10.70 16.88
C GLY A 114 -0.02 11.84 16.44
N GLY A 115 0.34 12.56 15.37
CA GLY A 115 -0.42 13.71 14.84
C GLY A 115 -1.57 13.33 13.92
N TYR A 116 -1.83 12.04 13.74
CA TYR A 116 -2.87 11.55 12.86
C TYR A 116 -4.26 11.69 13.52
N VAL A 117 -4.98 12.76 13.17
CA VAL A 117 -6.40 12.92 13.48
C VAL A 117 -7.16 12.59 12.20
N PRO A 118 -7.90 11.47 12.11
CA PRO A 118 -8.69 11.17 10.93
C PRO A 118 -9.63 12.33 10.68
N HIS A 119 -9.65 12.82 9.43
CA HIS A 119 -10.68 13.76 9.01
C HIS A 119 -12.01 13.02 9.08
N SER A 120 -12.67 13.12 10.24
CA SER A 120 -14.06 12.70 10.41
C SER A 120 -14.86 13.38 9.31
N THR A 121 -15.34 12.58 8.37
CA THR A 121 -16.29 12.97 7.35
C THR A 121 -17.47 13.65 8.05
N SER A 122 -17.68 14.91 7.72
CA SER A 122 -18.92 15.64 8.03
C SER A 122 -19.99 15.29 7.01
#